data_AF-A0A7V8BWM3-F1
#
_entry.id   AF-A0A7V8BWM3-F1
#
_cell.length_a   1.000
_cell.length_b   1.000
_cell.length_c   1.000
_cell.angle_alpha   90.00
_cell.angle_beta   90.00
_cell.angle_gamma   90.00
#
_symmetry.space_group_name_H-M   'P 1'
#
loop_
_entity.id
_entity.type
_entity.pdbx_description
1 polymer ?
#
loop_
_entity_poly.entity_id
_entity_poly.type
_entity_poly.pdbx_seq_one_letter_code
_entity_poly.pdbx_strand_id
1 'polypeptide(L)'
;MERGIGMANRVIHEALRKVFASTLSEELLNQLADTVRVKEYPAGVLLCKERAIEDTFYILLDGRVDIMKHLEGGLHFIDTLQSTCFGELALILDEPRTADVITAEATRVIEINRSDLDAFAKQSPEIVIAICKIVIKRTLAQLDRSVEELAKHRRKLQTPPKFFVSYARKDQPFVEQLAIDLKRRSIDVWLDLHNIDPGLSWSRQVGRALDMCSAMILVLSPDGLESENVDDEWNYYLDNKKMIVPLLYRECRVPFRLHKLQFIDFTRQSYDTALSHLVSALHVIQQS
;
A
#
# COMPACT_ATOMS: atom_id res chain seq x y z
N MET A 1 -8.14 25.80 -46.94
CA MET A 1 -7.88 26.01 -45.50
C MET A 1 -9.04 25.57 -44.60
N GLU A 2 -10.28 25.44 -45.09
CA GLU A 2 -11.46 25.09 -44.27
C GLU A 2 -11.54 23.63 -43.80
N ARG A 3 -10.82 22.68 -44.42
CA ARG A 3 -10.87 21.24 -44.04
C ARG A 3 -10.19 20.90 -42.70
N GLY A 4 -9.29 21.75 -42.19
CA GLY A 4 -8.58 21.50 -40.93
C GLY A 4 -9.36 21.91 -39.68
N ILE A 5 -10.18 22.96 -39.78
CA ILE A 5 -10.94 23.54 -38.65
C ILE A 5 -12.11 22.62 -38.26
N GLY A 6 -12.79 22.00 -39.24
CA GLY A 6 -13.88 21.06 -38.98
C GLY A 6 -13.46 19.75 -38.31
N MET A 7 -12.22 19.29 -38.54
CA MET A 7 -11.70 18.08 -37.89
C MET A 7 -11.33 18.34 -36.43
N ALA A 8 -10.68 19.48 -36.14
CA ALA A 8 -10.33 19.88 -34.79
C ALA A 8 -11.58 20.07 -33.91
N ASN A 9 -12.62 20.75 -34.43
CA ASN A 9 -13.85 20.98 -33.67
C ASN A 9 -14.60 19.65 -33.38
N ARG A 10 -14.60 18.70 -34.34
CA ARG A 10 -15.20 17.38 -34.14
C ARG A 10 -14.51 16.54 -33.06
N VAL A 11 -13.17 16.60 -33.00
CA VAL A 11 -12.38 15.87 -31.97
C VAL A 11 -12.62 16.47 -30.58
N ILE A 12 -12.68 17.80 -30.46
CA ILE A 12 -13.01 18.50 -29.21
C ILE A 12 -14.41 18.08 -28.74
N HIS A 13 -15.37 18.05 -29.65
CA HIS A 13 -16.73 17.63 -29.38
C HIS A 13 -16.83 16.21 -28.84
N GLU A 14 -16.17 15.26 -29.48
CA GLU A 14 -16.19 13.85 -29.06
C GLU A 14 -15.53 13.68 -27.69
N ALA A 15 -14.43 14.38 -27.46
CA ALA A 15 -13.73 14.45 -26.19
C ALA A 15 -14.59 15.02 -25.05
N LEU A 16 -15.21 16.19 -25.27
CA LEU A 16 -16.11 16.81 -24.31
C LEU A 16 -17.32 15.92 -24.03
N ARG A 17 -17.90 15.30 -25.06
CA ARG A 17 -19.00 14.35 -24.92
C ARG A 17 -18.62 13.17 -24.03
N LYS A 18 -17.42 12.58 -24.20
CA LYS A 18 -16.94 11.47 -23.36
C LYS A 18 -16.89 11.85 -21.87
N VAL A 19 -16.57 13.11 -21.56
CA VAL A 19 -16.39 13.59 -20.19
C VAL A 19 -17.69 14.15 -19.59
N PHE A 20 -18.50 14.84 -20.37
CA PHE A 20 -19.62 15.66 -19.92
C PHE A 20 -21.00 15.21 -20.43
N ALA A 21 -21.12 14.17 -21.26
CA ALA A 21 -22.42 13.76 -21.86
C ALA A 21 -23.51 13.43 -20.83
N SER A 22 -23.13 12.96 -19.64
CA SER A 22 -24.09 12.68 -18.57
C SER A 22 -24.54 13.93 -17.80
N THR A 23 -23.98 15.10 -18.13
CA THR A 23 -24.03 16.29 -17.27
C THR A 23 -24.39 17.58 -18.02
N LEU A 24 -24.08 17.68 -19.31
CA LEU A 24 -24.37 18.86 -20.16
C LEU A 24 -25.27 18.51 -21.35
N SER A 25 -26.09 19.46 -21.78
CA SER A 25 -26.83 19.38 -23.03
C SER A 25 -25.90 19.56 -24.23
N GLU A 26 -26.32 19.10 -25.42
CA GLU A 26 -25.54 19.28 -26.66
C GLU A 26 -25.25 20.76 -26.97
N GLU A 27 -26.19 21.65 -26.66
CA GLU A 27 -26.02 23.09 -26.85
C GLU A 27 -24.88 23.66 -25.99
N LEU A 28 -24.83 23.29 -24.70
CA LEU A 28 -23.77 23.71 -23.79
C LEU A 28 -22.42 23.06 -24.12
N LEU A 29 -22.43 21.82 -24.64
CA LEU A 29 -21.22 21.17 -25.15
C LEU A 29 -20.64 21.92 -26.37
N ASN A 30 -21.49 22.42 -27.27
CA ASN A 30 -21.08 23.28 -28.40
C ASN A 30 -20.47 24.59 -27.91
N GLN A 31 -21.12 25.26 -26.96
CA GLN A 31 -20.56 26.50 -26.38
C GLN A 31 -19.20 26.28 -25.72
N LEU A 32 -19.06 25.16 -24.98
CA LEU A 32 -17.78 24.79 -24.37
C LEU A 32 -16.73 24.49 -25.45
N ALA A 33 -17.07 23.71 -26.48
CA ALA A 33 -16.16 23.34 -27.56
C ALA A 33 -15.58 24.55 -28.30
N ASP A 34 -16.37 25.60 -28.52
CA ASP A 34 -15.94 26.83 -29.19
C ASP A 34 -14.98 27.69 -28.35
N THR A 35 -14.94 27.47 -27.03
CA THR A 35 -14.18 28.30 -26.10
C THR A 35 -12.89 27.62 -25.64
N VAL A 36 -12.89 26.29 -25.56
CA VAL A 36 -11.75 25.54 -25.05
C VAL A 36 -10.66 25.29 -26.09
N ARG A 37 -9.43 25.07 -25.61
CA ARG A 37 -8.28 24.77 -26.48
C ARG A 37 -7.78 23.36 -26.23
N VAL A 38 -7.67 22.57 -27.29
CA VAL A 38 -6.96 21.29 -27.23
C VAL A 38 -5.49 21.50 -27.55
N LYS A 39 -4.63 20.97 -26.69
CA LYS A 39 -3.19 20.92 -26.90
C LYS A 39 -2.68 19.51 -26.80
N GLU A 40 -1.62 19.26 -27.55
CA GLU A 40 -0.88 18.01 -27.54
C GLU A 40 0.52 18.25 -26.97
N TYR A 41 0.94 17.36 -26.07
CA TYR A 41 2.21 17.43 -25.37
C TYR A 41 2.97 16.11 -25.56
N PRO A 42 4.28 16.13 -25.89
CA PRO A 42 5.10 14.92 -25.86
C PRO A 42 5.27 14.42 -24.41
N ALA A 43 5.85 13.23 -24.26
CA ALA A 43 6.22 12.69 -22.95
C ALA A 43 7.31 13.54 -22.26
N GLY A 44 7.27 13.62 -20.93
CA GLY A 44 8.24 14.32 -20.09
C GLY A 44 7.99 15.82 -19.91
N VAL A 45 6.84 16.35 -20.34
CA VAL A 45 6.49 17.77 -20.22
C VAL A 45 5.83 18.04 -18.87
N LEU A 46 6.36 19.01 -18.14
CA LEU A 46 5.78 19.51 -16.89
C LEU A 46 4.60 20.44 -17.21
N LEU A 47 3.38 20.00 -16.86
CA LEU A 47 2.14 20.75 -17.08
C LEU A 47 1.71 21.56 -15.86
N CYS A 48 2.10 21.13 -14.66
CA CYS A 48 1.88 21.86 -13.42
C CYS A 48 3.16 21.77 -12.59
N LYS A 49 3.61 22.90 -12.04
CA LYS A 49 4.70 22.93 -11.06
C LYS A 49 4.14 23.06 -9.64
N GLU A 50 4.56 22.20 -8.72
CA GLU A 50 4.19 22.26 -7.31
C GLU A 50 4.48 23.66 -6.75
N ARG A 51 3.53 24.19 -5.98
CA ARG A 51 3.51 25.53 -5.37
C ARG A 51 3.45 26.70 -6.37
N ALA A 52 3.44 26.44 -7.67
CA ALA A 52 3.18 27.52 -8.62
C ALA A 52 1.75 28.02 -8.46
N ILE A 53 1.55 29.31 -8.72
CA ILE A 53 0.25 29.93 -8.85
C ILE A 53 -0.02 29.99 -10.35
N GLU A 54 -0.95 29.18 -10.81
CA GLU A 54 -1.31 29.07 -12.23
C GLU A 54 -2.82 29.00 -12.37
N ASP A 55 -3.32 29.62 -13.43
CA ASP A 55 -4.75 29.78 -13.68
C ASP A 55 -5.26 28.86 -14.79
N THR A 56 -4.57 27.76 -15.06
CA THR A 56 -4.97 26.78 -16.09
C THR A 56 -5.40 25.47 -15.41
N PHE A 57 -6.53 24.91 -15.81
CA PHE A 57 -6.88 23.54 -15.48
C PHE A 57 -6.93 22.70 -16.75
N TYR A 58 -6.70 21.40 -16.59
CA TYR A 58 -6.56 20.47 -17.69
C TYR A 58 -7.61 19.37 -17.62
N ILE A 59 -8.16 18.98 -18.77
CA ILE A 59 -8.95 17.76 -18.92
C ILE A 59 -8.19 16.81 -19.84
N LEU A 60 -7.83 15.64 -19.33
CA LEU A 60 -7.12 14.63 -20.11
C LEU A 60 -8.08 13.96 -21.11
N LEU A 61 -7.73 14.03 -22.39
CA LEU A 61 -8.48 13.39 -23.47
C LEU A 61 -7.88 12.03 -23.84
N ASP A 62 -6.55 12.01 -23.92
CA ASP A 62 -5.74 10.87 -24.34
C ASP A 62 -4.35 10.99 -23.70
N GLY A 63 -3.67 9.85 -23.54
CA GLY A 63 -2.39 9.76 -22.88
C GLY A 63 -2.50 9.62 -21.36
N ARG A 64 -1.37 9.86 -20.69
CA ARG A 64 -1.21 9.66 -19.25
C ARG A 64 -0.29 10.71 -18.66
N VAL A 65 -0.59 11.10 -17.42
CA VAL A 65 0.25 12.04 -16.65
C VAL A 65 0.61 11.45 -15.30
N ASP A 66 1.85 11.65 -14.88
CA ASP A 66 2.36 11.25 -13.58
C ASP A 66 2.30 12.41 -12.59
N ILE A 67 1.84 12.12 -11.37
CA ILE A 67 1.82 13.04 -10.25
C ILE A 67 3.09 12.80 -9.43
N MET A 68 3.90 13.85 -9.30
CA MET A 68 5.14 13.83 -8.55
C MET A 68 5.07 14.81 -7.38
N LYS A 69 5.56 14.43 -6.20
CA LYS A 69 5.52 15.29 -5.00
C LYS A 69 6.90 15.43 -4.36
N HIS A 70 7.22 16.65 -3.93
CA HIS A 70 8.43 16.88 -3.16
C HIS A 70 8.17 16.53 -1.69
N LEU A 71 8.79 15.45 -1.24
CA LEU A 71 8.76 15.00 0.16
C LEU A 71 10.19 15.03 0.73
N GLU A 72 10.34 14.79 2.03
CA GLU A 72 11.66 14.65 2.64
C GLU A 72 12.42 13.51 1.95
N GLY A 73 13.55 13.85 1.30
CA GLY A 73 14.36 12.89 0.53
C GLY A 73 14.28 13.04 -1.00
N GLY A 74 13.41 13.90 -1.54
CA GLY A 74 13.42 14.27 -2.95
C GLY A 74 12.05 14.24 -3.63
N LEU A 75 12.04 13.98 -4.94
CA LEU A 75 10.84 13.89 -5.76
C LEU A 75 10.33 12.45 -5.76
N HIS A 76 9.08 12.24 -5.31
CA HIS A 76 8.44 10.93 -5.21
C HIS A 76 7.28 10.82 -6.19
N PHE A 77 7.20 9.68 -6.88
CA PHE A 77 6.04 9.31 -7.68
C PHE A 77 4.85 8.97 -6.76
N ILE A 78 3.70 9.57 -7.04
CA ILE A 78 2.47 9.38 -6.26
C ILE A 78 1.47 8.51 -7.02
N ASP A 79 1.16 8.85 -8.28
CA ASP A 79 0.14 8.16 -9.07
C ASP A 79 0.26 8.51 -10.57
N THR A 80 -0.37 7.70 -11.44
CA THR A 80 -0.54 7.97 -12.87
C THR A 80 -2.02 8.14 -13.21
N LEU A 81 -2.38 9.25 -13.85
CA LEU A 81 -3.74 9.55 -14.29
C LEU A 81 -3.93 9.25 -15.78
N GLN A 82 -5.02 8.56 -16.12
CA GLN A 82 -5.28 8.12 -17.51
C GLN A 82 -6.64 8.57 -18.10
N SER A 83 -7.54 9.17 -17.30
CA SER A 83 -8.86 9.61 -17.80
C SER A 83 -9.55 10.58 -16.83
N THR A 84 -8.97 11.75 -16.61
CA THR A 84 -9.40 12.66 -15.53
C THR A 84 -9.04 14.12 -15.79
N CYS A 85 -9.62 15.07 -15.04
CA CYS A 85 -9.17 16.46 -15.00
C CYS A 85 -8.13 16.71 -13.89
N PHE A 86 -7.08 17.50 -14.14
CA PHE A 86 -6.06 17.83 -13.15
C PHE A 86 -5.75 19.34 -13.14
N GLY A 87 -5.20 19.82 -12.03
CA GLY A 87 -4.96 21.26 -11.82
C GLY A 87 -6.22 22.04 -11.41
N GLU A 88 -7.29 21.34 -11.05
CA GLU A 88 -8.58 21.88 -10.67
C GLU A 88 -8.56 22.62 -9.33
N LEU A 89 -7.74 22.15 -8.38
CA LEU A 89 -7.72 22.69 -7.01
C LEU A 89 -7.22 24.13 -6.98
N ALA A 90 -6.19 24.45 -7.74
CA ALA A 90 -5.61 25.79 -7.74
C ALA A 90 -6.58 26.85 -8.25
N LEU A 91 -7.44 26.46 -9.19
CA LEU A 91 -8.36 27.36 -9.86
C LEU A 91 -9.68 27.52 -9.10
N ILE A 92 -10.16 26.45 -8.46
CA ILE A 92 -11.44 26.45 -7.71
C ILE A 92 -11.26 27.00 -6.29
N LEU A 93 -10.14 26.67 -5.63
CA LEU A 93 -9.90 27.00 -4.22
C LEU A 93 -8.92 28.15 -4.01
N ASP A 94 -8.38 28.72 -5.08
CA ASP A 94 -7.37 29.80 -5.04
C ASP A 94 -6.11 29.41 -4.25
N GLU A 95 -5.74 28.13 -4.32
CA GLU A 95 -4.59 27.54 -3.63
C GLU A 95 -3.42 27.30 -4.60
N PRO A 96 -2.16 27.28 -4.14
CA PRO A 96 -1.04 26.86 -4.98
C PRO A 96 -1.18 25.41 -5.47
N ARG A 97 -0.53 25.08 -6.58
CA ARG A 97 -0.44 23.68 -7.06
C ARG A 97 0.08 22.76 -5.96
N THR A 98 -0.55 21.60 -5.77
CA THR A 98 -0.24 20.66 -4.68
C THR A 98 0.79 19.59 -5.05
N ALA A 99 1.10 19.45 -6.34
CA ALA A 99 2.05 18.49 -6.89
C ALA A 99 2.57 18.94 -8.28
N ASP A 100 3.72 18.38 -8.68
CA ASP A 100 4.18 18.41 -10.07
C ASP A 100 3.32 17.43 -10.89
N VAL A 101 2.94 17.83 -12.11
CA VAL A 101 2.24 16.96 -13.06
C VAL A 101 3.04 16.90 -14.36
N ILE A 102 3.46 15.71 -14.75
CA ILE A 102 4.35 15.48 -15.90
C ILE A 102 3.67 14.51 -16.87
N THR A 103 3.73 14.77 -18.17
CA THR A 103 3.24 13.80 -19.16
C THR A 103 4.07 12.51 -19.14
N ALA A 104 3.45 11.37 -18.89
CA ALA A 104 4.11 10.07 -18.91
C ALA A 104 4.30 9.56 -20.36
N GLU A 105 3.40 9.97 -21.26
CA GLU A 105 3.43 9.66 -22.68
C GLU A 105 2.90 10.83 -23.52
N ALA A 106 2.86 10.68 -24.85
CA ALA A 106 2.20 11.66 -25.72
C ALA A 106 0.74 11.86 -25.28
N THR A 107 0.41 13.09 -24.90
CA THR A 107 -0.78 13.40 -24.12
C THR A 107 -1.56 14.54 -24.75
N ARG A 108 -2.88 14.38 -24.84
CA ARG A 108 -3.79 15.39 -25.36
C ARG A 108 -4.70 15.87 -24.25
N VAL A 109 -4.76 17.18 -24.09
CA VAL A 109 -5.52 17.83 -23.00
C VAL A 109 -6.36 18.97 -23.55
N ILE A 110 -7.49 19.23 -22.88
CA ILE A 110 -8.19 20.50 -22.97
C ILE A 110 -7.63 21.41 -21.90
N GLU A 111 -7.20 22.61 -22.28
CA GLU A 111 -6.85 23.69 -21.35
C GLU A 111 -8.01 24.65 -21.21
N ILE A 112 -8.34 24.96 -19.96
CA ILE A 112 -9.34 25.97 -19.61
C ILE A 112 -8.71 26.89 -18.58
N ASN A 113 -8.71 28.19 -18.86
CA ASN A 113 -8.15 29.17 -17.94
C ASN A 113 -9.22 29.73 -17.00
N ARG A 114 -8.79 30.38 -15.92
CA ARG A 114 -9.70 31.00 -14.94
C ARG A 114 -10.65 31.99 -15.59
N SER A 115 -10.16 32.82 -16.51
CA SER A 115 -10.99 33.78 -17.24
C SER A 115 -12.13 33.11 -18.02
N ASP A 116 -11.86 31.94 -18.59
CA ASP A 116 -12.85 31.18 -19.37
C ASP A 116 -13.86 30.53 -18.42
N LEU A 117 -13.40 29.99 -17.28
CA LEU A 117 -14.28 29.48 -16.24
C LEU A 117 -15.19 30.58 -15.66
N ASP A 118 -14.65 31.76 -15.38
CA ASP A 118 -15.40 32.93 -14.91
C ASP A 118 -16.43 33.40 -15.93
N ALA A 119 -16.10 33.32 -17.23
CA ALA A 119 -17.04 33.60 -18.31
C ALA A 119 -18.17 32.57 -18.34
N PHE A 120 -17.87 31.27 -18.21
CA PHE A 120 -18.88 30.22 -18.11
C PHE A 120 -19.77 30.41 -16.88
N ALA A 121 -19.21 30.78 -15.73
CA ALA A 121 -19.97 31.05 -14.52
C ALA A 121 -21.03 32.16 -14.72
N LYS A 122 -20.73 33.15 -15.57
CA LYS A 122 -21.64 34.26 -15.88
C LYS A 122 -22.63 33.94 -16.98
N GLN A 123 -22.20 33.24 -18.03
CA GLN A 123 -23.02 32.99 -19.22
C GLN A 123 -23.87 31.72 -19.11
N SER A 124 -23.36 30.67 -18.47
CA SER A 124 -24.00 29.37 -18.38
C SER A 124 -23.54 28.63 -17.11
N PRO A 125 -24.13 28.94 -15.95
CA PRO A 125 -23.78 28.33 -14.66
C PRO A 125 -23.81 26.79 -14.68
N GLU A 126 -24.59 26.18 -15.57
CA GLU A 126 -24.69 24.75 -15.80
C GLU A 126 -23.33 24.12 -16.15
N ILE A 127 -22.48 24.82 -16.92
CA ILE A 127 -21.13 24.37 -17.28
C ILE A 127 -20.26 24.24 -16.03
N VAL A 128 -20.31 25.25 -15.15
CA VAL A 128 -19.55 25.24 -13.89
C VAL A 128 -20.04 24.13 -12.98
N ILE A 129 -21.36 23.95 -12.85
CA ILE A 129 -21.93 22.84 -12.07
C ILE A 129 -21.46 21.48 -12.61
N ALA A 130 -21.38 21.32 -13.93
CA ALA A 130 -20.92 20.08 -14.54
C ALA A 130 -19.44 19.80 -14.25
N ILE A 131 -18.58 20.82 -14.34
CA ILE A 131 -17.16 20.73 -13.96
C ILE A 131 -17.04 20.35 -12.48
N CYS A 132 -17.76 21.03 -11.58
CA CYS A 132 -17.77 20.74 -10.15
C CYS A 132 -18.19 19.29 -9.86
N LYS A 133 -19.22 18.78 -10.54
CA LYS A 133 -19.66 17.38 -10.38
C LYS A 133 -18.56 16.38 -10.72
N ILE A 134 -17.76 16.65 -11.75
CA ILE A 134 -16.64 15.78 -12.14
C ILE A 134 -15.55 15.82 -11.06
N VAL A 135 -15.17 17.03 -10.61
CA VAL A 135 -14.17 17.22 -9.57
C VAL A 135 -14.58 16.51 -8.28
N ILE A 136 -15.81 16.74 -7.81
CA ILE A 136 -16.34 16.12 -6.58
C ILE A 136 -16.34 14.59 -6.69
N LYS A 137 -16.88 14.04 -7.79
CA LYS A 137 -16.93 12.58 -8.00
C LYS A 137 -15.54 11.96 -7.95
N ARG A 138 -14.54 12.65 -8.48
CA ARG A 138 -13.15 12.21 -8.45
C ARG A 138 -12.54 12.28 -7.04
N THR A 139 -12.71 13.40 -6.33
CA THR A 139 -12.18 13.57 -4.97
C THR A 139 -12.73 12.49 -4.03
N LEU A 140 -14.02 12.16 -4.15
CA LEU A 140 -14.64 11.06 -3.39
C LEU A 140 -13.96 9.72 -3.70
N ALA A 141 -13.76 9.37 -4.98
CA ALA A 141 -13.10 8.13 -5.36
C ALA A 141 -11.62 8.05 -4.92
N GLN A 142 -10.93 9.19 -4.78
CA GLN A 142 -9.57 9.25 -4.22
C GLN A 142 -9.57 9.05 -2.70
N LEU A 143 -10.54 9.64 -2.01
CA LEU A 143 -10.71 9.48 -0.57
C LEU A 143 -11.04 8.02 -0.21
N ASP A 144 -11.98 7.39 -0.92
CA ASP A 144 -12.37 5.98 -0.71
C ASP A 144 -11.15 5.04 -0.82
N ARG A 145 -10.33 5.23 -1.86
CA ARG A 145 -9.09 4.45 -2.05
C ARG A 145 -8.10 4.66 -0.91
N SER A 146 -7.94 5.91 -0.44
CA SER A 146 -7.05 6.22 0.68
C SER A 146 -7.54 5.58 1.98
N VAL A 147 -8.85 5.60 2.24
CA VAL A 147 -9.47 4.94 3.39
C VAL A 147 -9.27 3.43 3.33
N GLU A 148 -9.45 2.80 2.18
CA GLU A 148 -9.20 1.37 1.99
C GLU A 148 -7.73 0.99 2.24
N GLU A 149 -6.78 1.78 1.74
CA GLU A 149 -5.35 1.53 1.95
C GLU A 149 -4.96 1.67 3.43
N LEU A 150 -5.47 2.70 4.12
CA LEU A 150 -5.28 2.87 5.56
C LEU A 150 -5.90 1.70 6.34
N ALA A 151 -7.09 1.23 5.95
CA ALA A 151 -7.74 0.08 6.57
C ALA A 151 -6.92 -1.21 6.39
N LYS A 152 -6.34 -1.45 5.21
CA LYS A 152 -5.45 -2.60 4.95
C LYS A 152 -4.19 -2.55 5.81
N HIS A 153 -3.54 -1.39 5.88
CA HIS A 153 -2.34 -1.20 6.71
C HIS A 153 -2.63 -1.40 8.19
N ARG A 154 -3.73 -0.83 8.69
CA ARG A 154 -4.18 -1.04 10.07
C ARG A 154 -4.49 -2.50 10.35
N ARG A 155 -5.11 -3.22 9.40
CA ARG A 155 -5.41 -4.65 9.57
C ARG A 155 -4.14 -5.49 9.68
N LYS A 156 -3.09 -5.20 8.89
CA LYS A 156 -1.78 -5.86 9.01
C LYS A 156 -1.09 -5.59 10.36
N LEU A 157 -1.22 -4.37 10.89
CA LEU A 157 -0.65 -4.01 12.19
C LEU A 157 -1.43 -4.58 13.39
N GLN A 158 -2.69 -4.98 13.20
CA GLN A 158 -3.58 -5.48 14.25
C GLN A 158 -3.72 -7.01 14.28
N THR A 159 -3.23 -7.73 13.27
CA THR A 159 -3.15 -9.19 13.35
C THR A 159 -1.99 -9.58 14.25
N PRO A 160 -2.22 -10.32 15.36
CA PRO A 160 -1.12 -10.81 16.16
C PRO A 160 -0.22 -11.73 15.31
N PRO A 161 1.10 -11.75 15.56
CA PRO A 161 2.01 -12.65 14.86
C PRO A 161 1.51 -14.10 14.98
N LYS A 162 1.50 -14.82 13.86
CA LYS A 162 0.97 -16.20 13.81
C LYS A 162 1.89 -17.20 14.50
N PHE A 163 3.17 -16.87 14.65
CA PHE A 163 4.21 -17.77 15.12
C PHE A 163 4.88 -17.23 16.37
N PHE A 164 4.91 -18.06 17.41
CA PHE A 164 5.68 -17.81 18.63
C PHE A 164 7.02 -18.53 18.55
N VAL A 165 8.15 -17.88 18.84
CA VAL A 165 9.45 -18.56 18.92
C VAL A 165 9.83 -18.81 20.38
N SER A 166 9.90 -20.08 20.76
CA SER A 166 10.37 -20.51 22.07
C SER A 166 11.85 -20.91 21.99
N TYR A 167 12.68 -20.26 22.82
CA TYR A 167 14.14 -20.44 22.81
C TYR A 167 14.77 -20.10 24.16
N ALA A 168 15.93 -20.68 24.45
CA ALA A 168 16.73 -20.25 25.60
C ALA A 168 17.46 -18.94 25.31
N ARG A 169 17.62 -18.09 26.34
CA ARG A 169 18.33 -16.79 26.20
C ARG A 169 19.72 -16.90 25.58
N LYS A 170 20.44 -18.00 25.82
CA LYS A 170 21.77 -18.25 25.23
C LYS A 170 21.74 -18.47 23.71
N ASP A 171 20.59 -18.82 23.15
CA ASP A 171 20.36 -18.98 21.70
C ASP A 171 19.87 -17.68 21.03
N GLN A 172 19.73 -16.58 21.76
CA GLN A 172 19.24 -15.30 21.26
C GLN A 172 19.93 -14.81 19.97
N PRO A 173 21.27 -14.87 19.82
CA PRO A 173 21.92 -14.41 18.59
C PRO A 173 21.44 -15.14 17.33
N PHE A 174 21.17 -16.45 17.44
CA PHE A 174 20.64 -17.25 16.36
C PHE A 174 19.17 -16.91 16.07
N VAL A 175 18.37 -16.74 17.13
CA VAL A 175 16.93 -16.46 17.00
C VAL A 175 16.65 -15.06 16.45
N GLU A 176 17.45 -14.07 16.80
CA GLU A 176 17.36 -12.73 16.24
C GLU A 176 17.66 -12.74 14.74
N GLN A 177 18.73 -13.45 14.32
CA GLN A 177 19.03 -13.63 12.91
C GLN A 177 17.88 -14.34 12.18
N LEU A 178 17.38 -15.44 12.76
CA LEU A 178 16.25 -16.20 12.22
C LEU A 178 15.01 -15.33 12.04
N ALA A 179 14.66 -14.50 13.02
CA ALA A 179 13.51 -13.61 12.94
C ALA A 179 13.65 -12.55 11.84
N ILE A 180 14.85 -11.97 11.67
CA ILE A 180 15.13 -11.05 10.56
C ILE A 180 14.91 -11.74 9.22
N ASP A 181 15.45 -12.96 9.08
CA ASP A 181 15.38 -13.70 7.82
C ASP A 181 14.00 -14.27 7.50
N LEU A 182 13.19 -14.59 8.52
CA LEU A 182 11.77 -14.92 8.37
C LEU A 182 10.95 -13.69 7.99
N LYS A 183 11.21 -12.53 8.62
CA LYS A 183 10.54 -11.26 8.32
C LYS A 183 10.79 -10.81 6.88
N ARG A 184 12.02 -10.97 6.37
CA ARG A 184 12.35 -10.73 4.95
C ARG A 184 11.53 -11.59 3.99
N ARG A 185 11.03 -12.73 4.45
CA ARG A 185 10.18 -13.67 3.71
C ARG A 185 8.70 -13.50 4.05
N SER A 186 8.31 -12.35 4.61
CA SER A 186 6.92 -12.01 4.98
C SER A 186 6.29 -12.96 6.02
N ILE A 187 7.12 -13.55 6.88
CA ILE A 187 6.69 -14.35 8.03
C ILE A 187 6.99 -13.55 9.30
N ASP A 188 5.96 -13.04 9.94
CA ASP A 188 6.08 -12.35 11.22
C ASP A 188 6.08 -13.35 12.38
N VAL A 189 7.12 -13.27 13.20
CA VAL A 189 7.28 -14.09 14.40
C VAL A 189 7.32 -13.21 15.64
N TRP A 190 6.79 -13.73 16.74
CA TRP A 190 6.92 -13.11 18.06
C TRP A 190 8.11 -13.72 18.79
N LEU A 191 9.03 -12.87 19.23
CA LEU A 191 10.15 -13.23 20.11
C LEU A 191 9.84 -12.70 21.50
N ASP A 192 10.04 -13.50 22.55
CA ASP A 192 9.97 -13.03 23.93
C ASP A 192 11.21 -12.19 24.28
N LEU A 193 11.30 -11.00 23.68
CA LEU A 193 12.32 -10.00 23.99
C LEU A 193 11.74 -8.99 24.98
N HIS A 194 11.99 -9.24 26.27
CA HIS A 194 11.99 -8.28 27.37
C HIS A 194 10.97 -7.13 27.26
N ASN A 195 9.74 -7.37 27.74
CA ASN A 195 9.00 -6.29 28.40
C ASN A 195 8.05 -6.88 29.46
N ILE A 196 8.62 -7.31 30.58
CA ILE A 196 7.86 -7.68 31.76
C ILE A 196 8.31 -6.74 32.85
N ASP A 197 7.47 -5.76 33.15
CA ASP A 197 7.64 -4.88 34.30
C ASP A 197 7.83 -5.73 35.56
N PRO A 198 8.89 -5.51 36.35
CA PRO A 198 9.06 -6.19 37.62
C PRO A 198 7.89 -5.81 38.55
N GLY A 199 6.97 -6.76 38.78
CA GLY A 199 5.81 -6.57 39.66
C GLY A 199 4.49 -7.14 39.13
N LEU A 200 4.40 -7.54 37.85
CA LEU A 200 3.22 -8.19 37.29
C LEU A 200 3.50 -9.68 37.00
N SER A 201 2.59 -10.56 37.42
CA SER A 201 2.71 -12.01 37.27
C SER A 201 2.97 -12.42 35.80
N TRP A 202 4.18 -12.94 35.56
CA TRP A 202 4.71 -13.50 34.30
C TRP A 202 3.69 -14.38 33.55
N SER A 203 2.87 -15.12 34.29
CA SER A 203 1.86 -16.07 33.82
C SER A 203 0.69 -15.48 33.02
N ARG A 204 0.41 -14.16 33.08
CA ARG A 204 -0.76 -13.56 32.39
C ARG A 204 -0.43 -12.90 31.04
N GLN A 205 0.85 -12.63 30.75
CA GLN A 205 1.29 -12.02 29.49
C GLN A 205 1.79 -13.08 28.50
N VAL A 206 2.59 -14.04 28.96
CA VAL A 206 3.00 -15.20 28.17
C VAL A 206 1.77 -16.01 27.75
N GLY A 207 0.82 -16.28 28.66
CA GLY A 207 -0.45 -16.95 28.33
C GLY A 207 -1.23 -16.31 27.17
N ARG A 208 -1.27 -14.97 27.09
CA ARG A 208 -1.93 -14.27 25.97
C ARG A 208 -1.21 -14.44 24.65
N ALA A 209 0.13 -14.40 24.64
CA ALA A 209 0.91 -14.66 23.43
C ALA A 209 0.78 -16.13 22.98
N LEU A 210 0.81 -17.07 23.95
CA LEU A 210 0.59 -18.49 23.71
C LEU A 210 -0.82 -18.75 23.17
N ASP A 211 -1.86 -18.05 23.62
CA ASP A 211 -3.23 -18.15 23.08
C ASP A 211 -3.35 -17.58 21.66
N MET A 212 -2.76 -16.40 21.41
CA MET A 212 -2.92 -15.66 20.15
C MET A 212 -2.19 -16.28 18.94
N CYS A 213 -1.03 -16.91 19.16
CA CYS A 213 -0.26 -17.49 18.06
C CYS A 213 -0.87 -18.82 17.59
N SER A 214 -0.85 -19.09 16.29
CA SER A 214 -1.38 -20.33 15.71
C SER A 214 -0.43 -21.51 15.87
N ALA A 215 0.88 -21.25 15.87
CA ALA A 215 1.90 -22.28 16.03
C ALA A 215 3.15 -21.75 16.75
N MET A 216 3.93 -22.67 17.33
CA MET A 216 5.22 -22.39 17.96
C MET A 216 6.36 -22.90 17.08
N ILE A 217 7.41 -22.10 16.95
CA ILE A 217 8.73 -22.53 16.49
C ILE A 217 9.54 -22.84 17.76
N LEU A 218 9.81 -24.12 18.01
CA LEU A 218 10.56 -24.55 19.19
C LEU A 218 12.03 -24.76 18.82
N VAL A 219 12.91 -23.93 19.38
CA VAL A 219 14.36 -24.04 19.16
C VAL A 219 14.94 -25.08 20.12
N LEU A 220 15.27 -26.25 19.58
CA LEU A 220 15.89 -27.35 20.31
C LEU A 220 17.40 -27.14 20.38
N SER A 221 17.88 -26.97 21.61
CA SER A 221 19.29 -26.89 21.97
C SER A 221 19.47 -27.45 23.39
N PRO A 222 20.70 -27.77 23.83
CA PRO A 222 20.94 -28.17 25.23
C PRO A 222 20.41 -27.14 26.23
N ASP A 223 20.67 -25.86 26.00
CA ASP A 223 20.22 -24.77 26.90
C ASP A 223 18.69 -24.56 26.84
N GLY A 224 18.06 -24.82 25.69
CA GLY A 224 16.60 -24.79 25.53
C GLY A 224 15.90 -25.86 26.38
N LEU A 225 16.45 -27.07 26.41
CA LEU A 225 15.88 -28.18 27.17
C LEU A 225 16.14 -28.10 28.68
N GLU A 226 17.13 -27.32 29.12
CA GLU A 226 17.38 -27.03 30.54
C GLU A 226 16.53 -25.86 31.08
N SER A 227 15.87 -25.11 30.20
CA SER A 227 15.09 -23.92 30.57
C SER A 227 13.66 -24.30 30.99
N GLU A 228 13.33 -24.11 32.27
CA GLU A 228 11.96 -24.31 32.79
C GLU A 228 10.89 -23.57 31.97
N ASN A 229 11.17 -22.33 31.56
CA ASN A 229 10.24 -21.54 30.74
C ASN A 229 9.96 -22.18 29.38
N VAL A 230 10.99 -22.71 28.71
CA VAL A 230 10.83 -23.37 27.41
C VAL A 230 10.04 -24.67 27.61
N ASP A 231 10.33 -25.40 28.70
CA ASP A 231 9.60 -26.61 29.09
C ASP A 231 8.10 -26.36 29.28
N ASP A 232 7.75 -25.33 30.05
CA ASP A 232 6.36 -24.95 30.28
C ASP A 232 5.63 -24.58 28.99
N GLU A 233 6.28 -23.82 28.10
CA GLU A 233 5.70 -23.33 26.86
C GLU A 233 5.36 -24.46 25.88
N TRP A 234 6.30 -25.38 25.60
CA TRP A 234 6.02 -26.46 24.65
C TRP A 234 5.06 -27.49 25.25
N ASN A 235 5.09 -27.72 26.56
CA ASN A 235 4.08 -28.56 27.23
C ASN A 235 2.68 -27.94 27.09
N TYR A 236 2.54 -26.63 27.31
CA TYR A 236 1.27 -25.92 27.09
C TYR A 236 0.75 -26.10 25.66
N TYR A 237 1.62 -25.98 24.65
CA TYR A 237 1.22 -26.18 23.25
C TYR A 237 0.74 -27.62 22.99
N LEU A 238 1.45 -28.63 23.49
CA LEU A 238 1.03 -30.03 23.35
C LEU A 238 -0.29 -30.31 24.06
N ASP A 239 -0.46 -29.82 25.29
CA ASP A 239 -1.65 -30.05 26.11
C ASP A 239 -2.90 -29.40 25.50
N ASN A 240 -2.73 -28.23 24.86
CA ASN A 240 -3.78 -27.53 24.12
C ASN A 240 -3.93 -27.97 22.65
N LYS A 241 -3.22 -29.03 22.23
CA LYS A 241 -3.21 -29.55 20.84
C LYS A 241 -2.85 -28.49 19.80
N LYS A 242 -2.04 -27.52 20.18
CA LYS A 242 -1.50 -26.49 19.29
C LYS A 242 -0.27 -27.00 18.56
N MET A 243 -0.02 -26.45 17.39
CA MET A 243 1.04 -26.91 16.51
C MET A 243 2.41 -26.43 16.98
N ILE A 244 3.37 -27.36 17.00
CA ILE A 244 4.78 -27.09 17.29
C ILE A 244 5.57 -27.47 16.04
N VAL A 245 6.45 -26.58 15.61
CA VAL A 245 7.43 -26.75 14.54
C VAL A 245 8.81 -26.80 15.21
N PRO A 246 9.33 -28.01 15.51
CA PRO A 246 10.61 -28.12 16.19
C PRO A 246 11.75 -27.86 15.20
N LEU A 247 12.70 -27.05 15.64
CA LEU A 247 13.92 -26.70 14.92
C LEU A 247 15.10 -27.20 15.74
N LEU A 248 15.89 -28.13 15.21
CA LEU A 248 17.09 -28.62 15.88
C LEU A 248 18.27 -27.70 15.58
N TYR A 249 18.60 -26.80 16.51
CA TYR A 249 19.68 -25.82 16.36
C TYR A 249 21.03 -26.37 16.81
N ARG A 250 21.06 -27.11 17.93
CA ARG A 250 22.25 -27.79 18.45
C ARG A 250 21.90 -29.20 18.87
N GLU A 251 22.84 -30.15 18.72
CA GLU A 251 22.60 -31.54 19.12
C GLU A 251 22.20 -31.64 20.58
N CYS A 252 21.05 -32.26 20.85
CA CYS A 252 20.50 -32.44 22.19
C CYS A 252 19.62 -33.70 22.26
N ARG A 253 19.41 -34.21 23.47
CA ARG A 253 18.51 -35.35 23.70
C ARG A 253 17.05 -34.87 23.70
N VAL A 254 16.35 -35.06 22.59
CA VAL A 254 14.96 -34.64 22.44
C VAL A 254 14.05 -35.35 23.48
N PRO A 255 13.15 -34.63 24.17
CA PRO A 255 12.16 -35.23 25.06
C PRO A 255 11.21 -36.20 24.36
N PHE A 256 10.79 -37.26 25.06
CA PHE A 256 9.93 -38.31 24.50
C PHE A 256 8.61 -37.78 23.92
N ARG A 257 8.01 -36.74 24.53
CA ARG A 257 6.77 -36.13 24.05
C ARG A 257 6.92 -35.49 22.66
N LEU A 258 8.12 -35.05 22.31
CA LEU A 258 8.44 -34.39 21.03
C LEU A 258 8.91 -35.37 19.96
N HIS A 259 9.24 -36.63 20.28
CA HIS A 259 9.70 -37.63 19.32
C HIS A 259 8.72 -37.92 18.18
N LYS A 260 7.43 -37.64 18.38
CA LYS A 260 6.40 -37.84 17.36
C LYS A 260 6.38 -36.72 16.30
N LEU A 261 7.10 -35.62 16.54
CA LEU A 261 7.17 -34.49 15.65
C LEU A 261 8.41 -34.61 14.76
N GLN A 262 8.23 -34.34 13.47
CA GLN A 262 9.36 -34.15 12.57
C GLN A 262 10.00 -32.79 12.85
N PHE A 263 11.33 -32.77 13.03
CA PHE A 263 12.08 -31.55 13.24
C PHE A 263 12.82 -31.11 11.98
N ILE A 264 13.05 -29.81 11.87
CA ILE A 264 13.91 -29.22 10.83
C ILE A 264 15.32 -29.12 11.41
N ASP A 265 16.26 -29.84 10.80
CA ASP A 265 17.64 -29.96 11.27
C ASP A 265 18.50 -28.78 10.78
N PHE A 266 19.03 -27.96 11.68
CA PHE A 266 19.99 -26.89 11.38
C PHE A 266 21.45 -27.30 11.69
N THR A 267 21.68 -28.52 12.15
CA THR A 267 23.00 -29.05 12.53
C THR A 267 23.71 -29.80 11.40
N ARG A 268 22.94 -30.47 10.52
CA ARG A 268 23.49 -31.35 9.47
C ARG A 268 23.50 -30.77 8.05
N GLN A 269 23.04 -29.53 7.89
CA GLN A 269 22.92 -28.86 6.59
C GLN A 269 23.21 -27.36 6.72
N SER A 270 23.38 -26.68 5.59
CA SER A 270 23.60 -25.23 5.59
C SER A 270 22.37 -24.48 6.14
N TYR A 271 22.62 -23.32 6.76
CA TYR A 271 21.58 -22.46 7.31
C TYR A 271 20.49 -22.13 6.26
N ASP A 272 20.89 -21.76 5.04
CA ASP A 272 19.94 -21.39 3.97
C ASP A 272 19.04 -22.55 3.54
N THR A 273 19.57 -23.78 3.54
CA THR A 273 18.79 -24.98 3.22
C THR A 273 17.78 -25.27 4.33
N ALA A 274 18.22 -25.24 5.59
CA ALA A 274 17.35 -25.44 6.74
C ALA A 274 16.27 -24.36 6.87
N LEU A 275 16.64 -23.11 6.60
CA LEU A 275 15.72 -21.99 6.58
C LEU A 275 14.67 -22.12 5.48
N SER A 276 15.05 -22.57 4.29
CA SER A 276 14.11 -22.84 3.20
C SER A 276 13.08 -23.92 3.59
N HIS A 277 13.51 -24.97 4.30
CA HIS A 277 12.60 -25.99 4.82
C HIS A 277 11.64 -25.43 5.87
N LEU A 278 12.15 -24.62 6.80
CA LEU A 278 11.33 -23.94 7.81
C LEU A 278 10.30 -23.02 7.17
N VAL A 279 10.72 -22.16 6.25
CA VAL A 279 9.84 -21.23 5.53
C VAL A 279 8.72 -21.98 4.81
N SER A 280 9.03 -23.12 4.18
CA SER A 280 8.04 -23.96 3.50
C SER A 280 7.01 -24.51 4.49
N ALA A 281 7.45 -25.02 5.65
CA ALA A 281 6.55 -25.50 6.69
C ALA A 281 5.66 -24.37 7.24
N LEU A 282 6.23 -23.20 7.52
CA LEU A 282 5.50 -22.06 8.06
C LEU A 282 4.47 -21.48 7.06
N HIS A 283 4.74 -21.49 5.75
CA HIS A 283 3.76 -21.06 4.75
C HIS A 283 2.50 -21.92 4.73
N VAL A 284 2.65 -23.25 4.85
CA VAL A 284 1.50 -24.16 4.93
C VAL A 284 0.62 -23.82 6.14
N ILE A 285 1.25 -23.53 7.28
CA ILE A 285 0.56 -23.14 8.51
C ILE A 285 -0.09 -21.75 8.37
N GLN A 286 0.59 -20.81 7.73
CA GLN A 286 0.09 -19.46 7.54
C GLN A 286 -1.15 -19.39 6.63
N GLN A 287 -1.36 -20.40 5.78
CA GLN A 287 -2.51 -20.53 4.88
C GLN A 287 -3.66 -21.40 5.43
N SER A 288 -3.42 -22.10 6.54
CA SER A 288 -4.42 -22.89 7.28
C SER A 288 -5.20 -22.02 8.27
#